data_AF-A0A7J2U4M0-F1
#
_entry.id   AF-A0A7J2U4M0-F1
#
_cell.length_a   1.000
_cell.length_b   1.000
_cell.length_c   1.000
_cell.angle_alpha   90.00
_cell.angle_beta   90.00
_cell.angle_gamma   90.00
#
_symmetry.space_group_name_H-M   'P 1'
#
loop_
_entity.id
_entity.type
_entity.pdbx_description
1 polymer ?
#
loop_
_entity_poly.entity_id
_entity_poly.type
_entity_poly.pdbx_seq_one_letter_code
_entity_poly.pdbx_strand_id
1 'polypeptide(L)'
;MAEERFEELEKRLSQAEKIANIVSLMLTSLLTLSMLSDVLGISFAELVHRVVTLPWVIPIEIIEQYYWLWYSLEVFLLILLIVDQAITYRFLAKNIEPPRTYVLYMNLVMFLLSFWLGLIIRTGTLIMIAFLSSFSLIYTLMKR
;
A
#
# COMPACT_ATOMS: atom_id res chain seq x y z
N MET A 1 22.27 -43.98 11.88
CA MET A 1 22.45 -44.26 10.44
C MET A 1 21.14 -44.49 9.67
N ALA A 2 20.25 -45.42 10.05
CA ALA A 2 18.95 -45.55 9.39
C ALA A 2 17.98 -44.42 9.80
N GLU A 3 17.87 -44.16 11.10
CA GLU A 3 17.01 -43.11 11.69
C GLU A 3 17.32 -41.70 11.16
N GLU A 4 18.60 -41.32 11.07
CA GLU A 4 19.03 -40.02 10.53
C GLU A 4 18.65 -39.85 9.05
N ARG A 5 18.64 -40.94 8.25
CA ARG A 5 18.20 -40.90 6.86
C ARG A 5 16.69 -40.73 6.74
N PHE A 6 15.91 -41.29 7.67
CA PHE A 6 14.46 -41.09 7.71
C PHE A 6 14.10 -39.66 8.07
N GLU A 7 14.79 -39.06 9.05
CA GLU A 7 14.53 -37.67 9.46
C GLU A 7 14.91 -36.66 8.36
N GLU A 8 15.99 -36.92 7.62
CA GLU A 8 16.39 -36.07 6.48
C GLU A 8 15.40 -36.19 5.30
N LEU A 9 14.89 -37.41 5.04
CA LEU A 9 13.85 -37.64 4.03
C LEU A 9 12.54 -36.93 4.39
N GLU A 10 12.13 -36.97 5.65
CA GLU A 10 10.91 -36.32 6.14
C GLU A 10 11.00 -34.79 6.04
N LYS A 11 12.16 -34.20 6.37
CA LYS A 11 12.42 -32.76 6.18
C LYS A 11 12.35 -32.35 4.71
N ARG A 12 12.92 -33.16 3.80
CA ARG A 12 12.89 -32.89 2.35
C ARG A 12 11.47 -33.02 1.78
N LEU A 13 10.71 -34.02 2.22
CA LEU A 13 9.30 -34.19 1.82
C LEU A 13 8.45 -33.01 2.29
N SER A 14 8.60 -32.58 3.55
CA SER A 14 7.87 -31.41 4.08
C SER A 14 8.20 -30.12 3.33
N GLN A 15 9.45 -29.94 2.92
CA GLN A 15 9.84 -28.79 2.08
C GLN A 15 9.24 -28.87 0.68
N ALA A 16 9.26 -30.06 0.05
CA ALA A 16 8.64 -30.28 -1.24
C ALA A 16 7.13 -30.02 -1.20
N GLU A 17 6.44 -30.48 -0.16
CA GLU A 17 5.02 -30.21 0.07
C GLU A 17 4.71 -28.72 0.24
N LYS A 18 5.52 -28.00 1.03
CA LYS A 18 5.34 -26.54 1.19
C LYS A 18 5.49 -25.81 -0.14
N ILE A 19 6.51 -26.16 -0.93
CA ILE A 19 6.72 -25.56 -2.25
C ILE A 19 5.58 -25.91 -3.19
N ALA A 20 5.15 -27.18 -3.23
CA ALA A 20 4.03 -27.63 -4.04
C ALA A 20 2.73 -26.89 -3.68
N ASN A 21 2.47 -26.68 -2.38
CA ASN A 21 1.31 -25.93 -1.91
C ASN A 21 1.37 -24.45 -2.31
N ILE A 22 2.53 -23.81 -2.19
CA ILE A 22 2.71 -22.41 -2.64
C ILE A 22 2.47 -22.30 -4.14
N VAL A 23 3.08 -23.19 -4.93
CA VAL A 23 2.91 -23.22 -6.39
C VAL A 23 1.45 -23.50 -6.75
N SER A 24 0.79 -24.44 -6.09
CA SER A 24 -0.62 -24.74 -6.27
C SER A 24 -1.49 -23.50 -5.99
N LEU A 25 -1.28 -22.82 -4.86
CA LEU A 25 -2.00 -21.60 -4.51
C LEU A 25 -1.78 -20.47 -5.54
N MET A 26 -0.55 -20.31 -6.03
CA MET A 26 -0.22 -19.33 -7.08
C MET A 26 -0.93 -19.66 -8.40
N LEU A 27 -0.94 -20.94 -8.80
CA LEU A 27 -1.64 -21.37 -10.02
C LEU A 27 -3.15 -21.21 -9.89
N THR A 28 -3.74 -21.59 -8.75
CA THR A 28 -5.19 -21.43 -8.53
C THR A 28 -5.60 -19.96 -8.52
N SER A 29 -4.79 -19.08 -7.90
CA SER A 29 -5.07 -17.65 -7.92
C SER A 29 -4.94 -17.05 -9.33
N LEU A 30 -3.92 -17.43 -10.10
CA LEU A 30 -3.78 -17.04 -11.51
C LEU A 30 -4.97 -17.51 -12.37
N LEU A 31 -5.40 -18.77 -12.22
CA LEU A 31 -6.56 -19.30 -12.94
C LEU A 31 -7.85 -18.56 -12.57
N THR A 32 -8.04 -18.27 -11.29
CA THR A 32 -9.20 -17.49 -10.82
C THR A 32 -9.23 -16.11 -11.45
N LEU A 33 -8.07 -15.42 -11.51
CA LEU A 33 -7.95 -14.12 -12.15
C LEU A 33 -8.18 -14.20 -13.66
N SER A 34 -7.71 -15.26 -14.33
CA SER A 34 -7.97 -15.49 -15.75
C SER A 34 -9.48 -15.66 -16.03
N MET A 35 -10.16 -16.50 -15.24
CA MET A 35 -11.61 -16.70 -15.39
C MET A 35 -12.41 -15.43 -15.09
N LEU A 36 -11.97 -14.64 -14.10
CA LEU A 36 -12.58 -13.33 -13.82
C LEU A 36 -12.41 -12.37 -15.01
N SER A 37 -11.24 -12.39 -15.64
CA SER A 37 -10.95 -11.62 -16.85
C SER A 37 -11.88 -12.01 -18.01
N ASP A 38 -12.10 -13.31 -18.22
CA ASP A 38 -13.02 -13.83 -19.24
C ASP A 38 -14.47 -13.38 -18.98
N VAL A 39 -14.92 -13.40 -17.71
CA VAL A 39 -16.26 -12.91 -17.32
C VAL A 39 -16.41 -11.41 -17.58
N LEU A 40 -15.36 -10.63 -17.35
CA LEU A 40 -15.33 -9.19 -17.63
C LEU A 40 -15.17 -8.88 -19.12
N GLY A 41 -14.95 -9.89 -19.98
CA GLY A 41 -14.74 -9.72 -21.41
C GLY A 41 -13.39 -9.09 -21.77
N ILE A 42 -12.40 -9.15 -20.87
CA ILE A 42 -11.08 -8.55 -21.05
C ILE A 42 -10.03 -9.66 -21.13
N SER A 43 -9.04 -9.55 -22.01
CA SER A 43 -7.94 -10.53 -22.09
C SER A 43 -6.97 -10.36 -20.91
N PHE A 44 -6.78 -11.43 -20.10
CA PHE A 44 -5.85 -11.42 -18.97
C PHE A 44 -4.41 -11.15 -19.43
N ALA A 45 -4.00 -11.75 -20.55
CA ALA A 45 -2.68 -11.53 -21.13
C ALA A 45 -2.47 -10.06 -21.55
N GLU A 46 -3.52 -9.42 -22.07
CA GLU A 46 -3.47 -8.01 -22.44
C GLU A 46 -3.42 -7.10 -21.19
N LEU A 47 -4.13 -7.45 -20.11
CA LEU A 47 -4.03 -6.76 -18.82
C LEU A 47 -2.62 -6.84 -18.25
N VAL A 48 -2.04 -8.05 -18.21
CA VAL A 48 -0.66 -8.24 -17.72
C VAL A 48 0.33 -7.47 -18.58
N HIS A 49 0.22 -7.55 -19.91
CA HIS A 49 1.05 -6.78 -20.82
C HIS A 49 0.91 -5.27 -20.56
N ARG A 50 -0.32 -4.75 -20.45
CA ARG A 50 -0.58 -3.33 -20.14
C ARG A 50 0.03 -2.91 -18.81
N VAL A 51 -0.11 -3.71 -17.75
CA VAL A 51 0.47 -3.43 -16.42
C VAL A 51 2.01 -3.37 -16.46
N VAL A 52 2.65 -4.21 -17.28
CA VAL A 52 4.12 -4.29 -17.37
C VAL A 52 4.71 -3.26 -18.34
N THR A 53 4.06 -3.02 -19.49
CA THR A 53 4.63 -2.20 -20.57
C THR A 53 4.19 -0.75 -20.57
N LEU A 54 3.00 -0.44 -20.06
CA LEU A 54 2.58 0.97 -19.97
C LEU A 54 3.36 1.63 -18.83
N PRO A 55 3.81 2.87 -19.01
CA PRO A 55 4.32 3.63 -17.88
C PRO A 55 3.22 3.65 -16.81
N TRP A 56 3.60 3.57 -15.53
CA TRP A 56 2.70 3.66 -14.37
C TRP A 56 2.10 5.07 -14.25
N VAL A 57 1.44 5.50 -15.32
CA VAL A 57 0.77 6.76 -15.57
C VAL A 57 -0.69 6.38 -15.63
N ILE A 58 -1.46 6.90 -14.67
CA ILE A 58 -2.89 6.70 -14.67
C ILE A 58 -3.44 7.47 -15.87
N PRO A 59 -4.24 6.82 -16.74
CA PRO A 59 -4.81 7.45 -17.93
C PRO A 59 -5.56 8.73 -17.54
N ILE A 60 -5.37 9.81 -18.30
CA ILE A 60 -5.96 11.12 -18.01
C ILE A 60 -7.49 11.04 -18.00
N GLU A 61 -8.06 10.16 -18.83
CA GLU A 61 -9.49 9.91 -18.94
C GLU A 61 -10.10 9.45 -17.60
N ILE A 62 -9.38 8.63 -16.83
CA ILE A 62 -9.82 8.17 -15.50
C ILE A 62 -9.74 9.31 -14.49
N ILE A 63 -8.71 10.16 -14.59
CA ILE A 63 -8.53 11.31 -13.71
C ILE A 63 -9.66 12.31 -13.94
N GLU A 64 -10.03 12.55 -15.20
CA GLU A 64 -11.12 13.46 -15.57
C GLU A 64 -12.50 12.92 -15.17
N GLN A 65 -12.77 11.63 -15.43
CA GLN A 65 -14.05 11.02 -15.08
C GLN A 65 -14.32 11.05 -13.56
N TYR A 66 -13.27 10.87 -12.75
CA TYR A 66 -13.36 10.85 -11.28
C TYR A 66 -12.74 12.09 -10.64
N TYR A 67 -12.67 13.21 -11.35
CA TYR A 67 -12.01 14.43 -10.86
C TYR A 67 -12.55 14.89 -9.51
N TRP A 68 -13.86 14.80 -9.32
CA TRP A 68 -14.53 15.16 -8.07
C TRP A 68 -14.03 14.36 -6.86
N LEU A 69 -13.73 13.07 -7.05
CA LEU A 69 -13.23 12.18 -6.01
C LEU A 69 -11.82 12.58 -5.60
N TRP A 70 -10.93 12.77 -6.59
CA TRP A 70 -9.54 13.16 -6.36
C TRP A 70 -9.45 14.50 -5.67
N TYR A 71 -10.23 15.48 -6.14
CA TYR A 71 -10.33 16.79 -5.52
C TYR A 71 -10.84 16.72 -4.07
N SER A 72 -11.87 15.89 -3.82
CA SER A 72 -12.40 15.70 -2.47
C SER A 72 -11.36 15.10 -1.51
N LEU A 73 -10.56 14.13 -1.99
CA LEU A 73 -9.48 13.54 -1.21
C LEU A 73 -8.34 14.54 -0.94
N GLU A 74 -8.03 15.41 -1.89
CA GLU A 74 -7.06 16.48 -1.69
C GLU A 74 -7.54 17.51 -0.64
N VAL A 75 -8.80 17.92 -0.72
CA VAL A 75 -9.43 18.79 0.30
C VAL A 75 -9.45 18.10 1.67
N PHE A 76 -9.75 16.80 1.72
CA PHE A 76 -9.71 16.04 2.95
C PHE A 76 -8.31 15.97 3.55
N LEU A 77 -7.28 15.74 2.73
CA LEU A 77 -5.88 15.79 3.14
C LEU A 77 -5.50 17.18 3.70
N LEU A 78 -5.97 18.25 3.07
CA LEU A 78 -5.75 19.61 3.55
C LEU A 78 -6.37 19.83 4.94
N ILE A 79 -7.62 19.38 5.15
CA ILE A 79 -8.29 19.46 6.45
C ILE A 79 -7.48 18.69 7.50
N LEU A 80 -7.00 17.49 7.19
CA LEU A 80 -6.18 16.70 8.10
C LEU A 80 -4.89 17.41 8.49
N LEU A 81 -4.20 18.04 7.54
CA LEU A 81 -2.98 18.82 7.82
C LEU A 81 -3.25 19.99 8.76
N ILE A 82 -4.36 20.71 8.54
CA ILE A 82 -4.75 21.85 9.40
C ILE A 82 -5.10 21.36 10.81
N VAL A 83 -5.88 20.28 10.91
CA VAL A 83 -6.25 19.67 12.20
C VAL A 83 -5.00 19.17 12.93
N ASP A 84 -4.08 18.53 12.22
CA ASP A 84 -2.85 18.01 12.82
C ASP A 84 -1.95 19.13 13.34
N GLN A 85 -1.82 20.23 12.59
CA GLN A 85 -1.11 21.42 13.06
C GLN A 85 -1.79 22.03 14.29
N ALA A 86 -3.12 22.15 14.30
CA ALA A 86 -3.86 22.71 15.43
C ALA A 86 -3.70 21.86 16.70
N ILE A 87 -3.78 20.54 16.58
CA ILE A 87 -3.60 19.61 17.68
C ILE A 87 -2.15 19.66 18.18
N THR A 88 -1.18 19.56 17.28
CA THR A 88 0.25 19.61 17.62
C THR A 88 0.60 20.91 18.35
N TYR A 89 0.11 22.06 17.87
CA TYR A 89 0.30 23.34 18.53
C TYR A 89 -0.31 23.37 19.93
N ARG A 90 -1.51 22.81 20.12
CA ARG A 90 -2.16 22.72 21.43
C ARG A 90 -1.37 21.88 22.44
N PHE A 91 -0.75 20.79 21.99
CA PHE A 91 0.11 19.95 22.82
C PHE A 91 1.44 20.63 23.13
N LEU A 92 2.04 21.27 22.13
CA LEU A 92 3.27 22.06 22.28
C LEU A 92 3.10 23.22 23.26
N ALA A 93 1.97 23.94 23.21
CA ALA A 93 1.64 25.02 24.15
C ALA A 93 1.55 24.52 25.61
N LYS A 94 1.30 23.24 25.83
CA LYS A 94 1.29 22.59 27.14
C LYS A 94 2.65 21.97 27.51
N ASN A 95 3.66 22.05 26.65
CA ASN A 95 4.94 21.34 26.76
C ASN A 95 4.77 19.82 26.95
N ILE A 96 3.75 19.23 26.34
CA ILE A 96 3.46 17.80 26.40
C ILE A 96 3.56 17.23 24.99
N GLU A 97 4.14 16.04 24.85
CA GLU A 97 4.14 15.34 23.57
C GLU A 97 2.74 14.79 23.24
N PRO A 98 2.30 14.84 21.97
CA PRO A 98 1.04 14.22 21.57
C PRO A 98 1.04 12.70 21.84
N PRO A 99 -0.11 12.09 22.13
CA PRO A 99 -0.21 10.65 22.32
C PRO A 99 0.32 9.88 21.11
N ARG A 100 1.15 8.86 21.35
CA ARG A 100 1.77 8.05 20.29
C ARG A 100 0.75 7.45 19.31
N THR A 101 -0.39 6.97 19.82
CA THR A 101 -1.47 6.41 18.99
C THR A 101 -2.04 7.43 18.02
N TYR A 102 -2.28 8.66 18.48
CA TYR A 102 -2.74 9.76 17.62
C TYR A 102 -1.74 10.03 16.48
N VAL A 103 -0.45 10.16 16.83
CA VAL A 103 0.63 10.42 15.85
C VAL A 103 0.72 9.30 14.81
N LEU A 104 0.58 8.04 15.22
CA LEU A 104 0.59 6.90 14.29
C LEU A 104 -0.59 6.93 13.33
N TYR A 105 -1.82 7.07 13.83
CA TYR A 105 -3.00 7.05 12.97
C TYR A 105 -3.03 8.25 12.01
N MET A 106 -2.72 9.44 12.51
CA MET A 106 -2.72 10.65 11.67
C MET A 106 -1.67 10.57 10.57
N ASN A 107 -0.43 10.22 10.92
CA ASN A 107 0.62 10.12 9.90
C ASN A 107 0.36 8.95 8.93
N LEU A 108 -0.28 7.87 9.35
CA LEU A 108 -0.65 6.75 8.47
C LEU A 108 -1.71 7.15 7.45
N VAL A 109 -2.76 7.86 7.90
CA VAL A 109 -3.81 8.36 7.01
C VAL A 109 -3.25 9.42 6.05
N MET A 110 -2.45 10.37 6.56
CA MET A 110 -1.81 11.38 5.72
C MET A 110 -0.87 10.76 4.69
N PHE A 111 -0.08 9.75 5.08
CA PHE A 111 0.80 9.02 4.17
C PHE A 111 0.01 8.34 3.06
N LEU A 112 -1.00 7.55 3.40
CA LEU A 112 -1.82 6.83 2.40
C LEU A 112 -2.45 7.80 1.41
N LEU A 113 -3.11 8.84 1.90
CA LEU A 113 -3.78 9.82 1.03
C LEU A 113 -2.78 10.55 0.13
N SER A 114 -1.70 11.07 0.69
CA SER A 114 -0.70 11.83 -0.07
C SER A 114 0.12 10.95 -1.02
N PHE A 115 0.35 9.68 -0.69
CA PHE A 115 1.04 8.73 -1.55
C PHE A 115 0.20 8.38 -2.79
N TRP A 116 -1.07 8.01 -2.59
CA TRP A 116 -1.97 7.69 -3.69
C TRP A 116 -2.24 8.91 -4.56
N LEU A 117 -2.58 10.05 -3.97
CA LEU A 117 -2.77 11.30 -4.72
C LEU A 117 -1.47 11.75 -5.40
N GLY A 118 -0.31 11.54 -4.78
CA GLY A 118 1.00 11.85 -5.37
C GLY A 118 1.32 11.00 -6.59
N LEU A 119 0.92 9.72 -6.62
CA LEU A 119 1.07 8.87 -7.80
C LEU A 119 0.13 9.29 -8.96
N ILE A 120 -1.07 9.75 -8.62
CA ILE A 120 -2.11 10.15 -9.60
C ILE A 120 -1.83 11.54 -10.17
N ILE A 121 -1.75 12.55 -9.30
CA ILE A 121 -1.70 13.98 -9.65
C ILE A 121 -0.25 14.44 -9.88
N ARG A 122 0.73 13.73 -9.30
CA ARG A 122 2.18 13.98 -9.51
C ARG A 122 2.65 15.38 -9.11
N THR A 123 2.02 15.96 -8.10
CA THR A 123 2.45 17.24 -7.53
C THR A 123 3.55 17.03 -6.50
N GLY A 124 4.61 17.84 -6.55
CA GLY A 124 5.74 17.75 -5.62
C GLY A 124 5.35 17.92 -4.15
N THR A 125 4.31 18.70 -3.85
CA THR A 125 3.77 18.91 -2.50
C THR A 125 3.23 17.61 -1.89
N LEU A 126 2.44 16.84 -2.64
CA LEU A 126 1.87 15.57 -2.19
C LEU A 126 2.98 14.54 -1.93
N ILE A 127 3.97 14.47 -2.82
CA ILE A 127 5.14 13.60 -2.63
C ILE A 127 5.92 14.00 -1.38
N MET A 128 6.09 15.29 -1.13
CA MET A 128 6.77 15.79 0.06
C MET A 128 5.99 15.46 1.35
N ILE A 129 4.66 15.60 1.34
CA ILE A 129 3.80 15.19 2.48
C ILE A 129 3.92 13.68 2.71
N ALA A 130 3.88 12.87 1.66
CA ALA A 130 4.04 11.42 1.76
C ALA A 130 5.40 11.04 2.36
N PHE A 131 6.47 11.72 1.92
CA PHE A 131 7.80 11.50 2.45
C PHE A 131 7.91 11.88 3.94
N LEU A 132 7.43 13.06 4.32
CA LEU A 132 7.48 13.55 5.71
C LEU A 132 6.64 12.68 6.66
N SER A 133 5.43 12.34 6.25
CA SER A 133 4.54 11.46 7.04
C SER A 133 5.11 10.05 7.19
N SER A 134 5.71 9.49 6.13
CA SER A 134 6.43 8.21 6.19
C SER A 134 7.61 8.25 7.17
N PHE A 135 8.43 9.30 7.10
CA PHE A 135 9.54 9.47 8.03
C PHE A 135 9.06 9.59 9.49
N SER A 136 8.01 10.37 9.73
CA SER A 136 7.38 10.53 11.04
C SER A 136 6.82 9.21 11.59
N LEU A 137 6.22 8.37 10.73
CA LEU A 137 5.76 7.03 11.10
C LEU A 137 6.91 6.14 11.54
N ILE A 138 7.97 6.06 10.74
CA ILE A 138 9.15 5.24 11.04
C ILE A 138 9.74 5.68 12.38
N TYR A 139 9.91 6.98 12.59
CA TYR A 139 10.40 7.53 13.85
C TYR A 139 9.51 7.16 15.04
N THR A 140 8.19 7.30 14.90
CA THR A 140 7.23 6.99 15.97
C THR A 140 7.12 5.49 16.28
N LEU A 141 7.37 4.63 15.28
CA LEU A 141 7.46 3.18 15.48
C LEU A 141 8.76 2.79 16.18
N MET A 142 9.88 3.45 15.84
CA MET A 142 11.19 3.22 16.45
C MET A 142 11.30 3.75 17.88
N LYS A 143 10.58 4.83 18.21
CA LYS A 143 10.44 5.35 19.58
C LYS A 143 9.62 4.33 20.40
N ARG A 144 10.29 3.30 20.91
CA ARG A 144 9.71 2.22 21.70
C ARG A 144 9.74 2.54 23.18
#